data_AF-A0A2T4GZG3-F1
#
_entry.id   AF-A0A2T4GZG3-F1
#
_cell.length_a   1.000
_cell.length_b   1.000
_cell.length_c   1.000
_cell.angle_alpha   90.00
_cell.angle_beta   90.00
_cell.angle_gamma   90.00
#
_symmetry.space_group_name_H-M   'P 1'
#
loop_
_entity.id
_entity.type
_entity.pdbx_description
1 polymer ?
#
loop_
_entity_poly.entity_id
_entity_poly.type
_entity_poly.pdbx_seq_one_letter_code
_entity_poly.pdbx_strand_id
1 'polypeptide(L)'
;MESQNLVIVLYHHDGFIRGSPPEVRIEILFYLPDRNDVTCLTKACPEMLATHTANKDLIRLRFYKTEFDDEMLQDALAFINFPIPEAGEGFMNPIMTKHAEMWLTKKLALPEQENSTTTTLDLLDQLYDDLKDCTKLRLANKKHGGLHSFPGFDPSFDARKKTNPIIIKISPEIRMIEELSSEERAKFFKVLLKSKAFDRFRDFTDNVKDCIKLSKTFKRIYAENHPKDENKSA
;
A
#
# COMPACT_ATOMS: atom_id res chain seq x y z
N MET A 1 -11.72 20.29 -3.89
CA MET A 1 -12.83 21.14 -4.40
C MET A 1 -12.74 21.33 -5.91
N GLU A 2 -11.56 21.29 -6.53
CA GLU A 2 -11.40 21.37 -8.00
C GLU A 2 -11.80 20.08 -8.75
N SER A 3 -11.60 18.90 -8.15
CA SER A 3 -11.87 17.60 -8.78
C SER A 3 -13.36 17.32 -9.05
N GLN A 4 -14.25 17.76 -8.14
CA GLN A 4 -15.71 17.61 -8.33
C GLN A 4 -16.25 18.50 -9.46
N ASN A 5 -15.65 19.66 -9.70
CA ASN A 5 -16.02 20.52 -10.81
C ASN A 5 -15.59 19.95 -12.17
N LEU A 6 -14.44 19.25 -12.23
CA LEU A 6 -13.97 18.62 -13.46
C LEU A 6 -14.91 17.48 -13.91
N VAL A 7 -15.35 16.66 -12.95
CA VAL A 7 -16.28 15.56 -13.18
C VAL A 7 -17.62 16.07 -13.71
N ILE A 8 -18.20 17.11 -13.08
CA ILE A 8 -19.46 17.73 -13.53
C ILE A 8 -19.33 18.38 -14.93
N VAL A 9 -18.20 19.01 -15.24
CA VAL A 9 -17.95 19.62 -16.56
C VAL A 9 -17.79 18.57 -17.66
N LEU A 10 -17.13 17.45 -17.38
CA LEU A 10 -16.99 16.33 -18.33
C LEU A 10 -18.34 15.62 -18.60
N TYR A 11 -19.23 15.55 -17.60
CA TYR A 11 -20.57 14.99 -17.76
C TYR A 11 -21.46 15.78 -18.74
N HIS A 12 -21.27 17.09 -18.88
CA HIS A 12 -22.07 17.93 -19.76
C HIS A 12 -21.47 18.14 -21.16
N HIS A 13 -20.24 17.67 -21.41
CA HIS A 13 -19.53 17.84 -22.68
C HIS A 13 -19.19 16.50 -23.36
N ASP A 14 -20.20 15.65 -23.58
CA ASP A 14 -20.05 14.37 -24.30
C ASP A 14 -19.39 14.56 -25.70
N GLY A 15 -19.61 15.72 -26.34
CA GLY A 15 -18.96 16.07 -27.62
C GLY A 15 -17.44 16.30 -27.55
N PHE A 16 -16.91 16.77 -26.42
CA PHE A 16 -15.46 16.99 -26.23
C PHE A 16 -14.73 15.65 -26.09
N ILE A 17 -15.29 14.74 -25.30
CA ILE A 17 -14.68 13.44 -25.02
C ILE A 17 -14.64 12.57 -26.27
N ARG A 18 -15.73 12.53 -27.05
CA ARG A 18 -15.82 11.76 -28.30
C ARG A 18 -14.81 12.23 -29.36
N GLY A 19 -14.61 13.55 -29.48
CA GLY A 19 -13.67 14.14 -30.45
C GLY A 19 -12.21 14.12 -30.02
N SER A 20 -11.91 13.77 -28.76
CA SER A 20 -10.54 13.81 -28.23
C SER A 20 -9.69 12.61 -28.66
N PRO A 21 -8.37 12.75 -28.80
CA PRO A 21 -7.47 11.61 -29.01
C PRO A 21 -7.43 10.64 -27.82
N PRO A 22 -7.06 9.36 -28.02
CA PRO A 22 -6.91 8.38 -26.93
C PRO A 22 -6.02 8.86 -25.79
N GLU A 23 -4.94 9.59 -26.08
CA GLU A 23 -3.97 10.10 -25.10
C GLU A 23 -4.63 11.11 -24.16
N VAL A 24 -5.49 11.98 -24.69
CA VAL A 24 -6.24 12.96 -23.89
C VAL A 24 -7.26 12.26 -23.00
N ARG A 25 -7.94 11.22 -23.52
CA ARG A 25 -8.87 10.40 -22.73
C ARG A 25 -8.16 9.65 -21.60
N ILE A 26 -6.96 9.15 -21.85
CA ILE A 26 -6.12 8.52 -20.82
C ILE A 26 -5.78 9.53 -19.73
N GLU A 27 -5.34 10.74 -20.09
CA GLU A 27 -5.07 11.80 -19.11
C GLU A 27 -6.33 12.15 -18.30
N ILE A 28 -7.50 12.29 -18.94
CA ILE A 28 -8.76 12.50 -18.22
C ILE A 28 -8.99 11.40 -17.19
N LEU A 29 -8.85 10.12 -17.55
CA LEU A 29 -9.00 8.99 -16.63
C LEU A 29 -8.01 9.05 -15.46
N PHE A 30 -6.81 9.56 -15.70
CA PHE A 30 -5.79 9.72 -14.67
C PHE A 30 -6.05 10.86 -13.67
N TYR A 31 -6.82 11.88 -14.08
CA TYR A 31 -7.20 12.99 -13.19
C TYR A 31 -8.42 12.68 -12.31
N LEU A 32 -9.09 11.55 -12.54
CA LEU A 32 -10.21 11.13 -11.70
C LEU A 32 -9.69 10.65 -10.34
N PRO A 33 -10.21 11.22 -9.23
CA PRO A 33 -9.64 11.00 -7.91
C PRO A 33 -9.98 9.62 -7.33
N ASP A 34 -11.05 8.97 -7.81
CA ASP A 34 -11.41 7.64 -7.34
C ASP A 34 -11.86 6.67 -8.46
N ARG A 35 -11.93 5.37 -8.11
CA ARG A 35 -12.38 4.31 -9.03
C ARG A 35 -13.87 4.39 -9.37
N ASN A 36 -14.69 4.96 -8.50
CA ASN A 36 -16.10 5.15 -8.75
C ASN A 36 -16.31 6.21 -9.83
N ASP A 37 -15.54 7.29 -9.85
CA ASP A 37 -15.57 8.33 -10.87
C ASP A 37 -15.17 7.76 -12.23
N VAL A 38 -14.12 6.92 -12.27
CA VAL A 38 -13.75 6.15 -13.47
C VAL A 38 -14.92 5.27 -13.93
N THR A 39 -15.55 4.55 -12.99
CA THR A 39 -16.69 3.68 -13.28
C THR A 39 -17.90 4.46 -13.80
N CYS A 40 -18.21 5.61 -13.22
CA CYS A 40 -19.33 6.44 -13.62
C CYS A 40 -19.06 7.09 -14.99
N LEU A 41 -17.83 7.52 -15.28
CA LEU A 41 -17.47 8.09 -16.58
C LEU A 41 -17.49 7.05 -17.70
N THR A 42 -16.96 5.85 -17.44
CA THR A 42 -16.98 4.74 -18.41
C THR A 42 -18.40 4.21 -18.68
N LYS A 43 -19.32 4.27 -17.70
CA LYS A 43 -20.75 3.97 -17.93
C LYS A 43 -21.46 5.03 -18.78
N ALA A 44 -21.04 6.29 -18.68
CA ALA A 44 -21.66 7.40 -19.40
C ALA A 44 -21.14 7.54 -20.84
N CYS A 45 -19.89 7.18 -21.12
CA CYS A 45 -19.22 7.40 -22.41
C CYS A 45 -18.57 6.11 -22.97
N PRO A 46 -19.07 5.56 -24.10
CA PRO A 46 -18.52 4.36 -24.73
C PRO A 46 -17.05 4.48 -25.14
N GLU A 47 -16.62 5.66 -25.60
CA GLU A 47 -15.25 5.93 -26.01
C GLU A 47 -14.29 5.94 -24.80
N MET A 48 -14.77 6.39 -23.63
CA MET A 48 -14.04 6.27 -22.37
C MET A 48 -13.98 4.83 -21.89
N LEU A 49 -15.07 4.06 -22.04
CA LEU A 49 -15.05 2.63 -21.75
C LEU A 49 -14.03 1.89 -22.63
N ALA A 50 -13.99 2.18 -23.92
CA ALA A 50 -13.02 1.58 -24.84
C ALA A 50 -11.58 1.95 -24.46
N THR A 51 -11.33 3.23 -24.15
CA THR A 51 -10.02 3.72 -23.73
C THR A 51 -9.58 3.10 -22.40
N HIS A 52 -10.48 3.06 -21.42
CA HIS A 52 -10.24 2.44 -20.12
C HIS A 52 -9.97 0.95 -20.26
N THR A 53 -10.74 0.22 -21.08
CA THR A 53 -10.56 -1.22 -21.29
C THR A 53 -9.21 -1.51 -21.93
N ALA A 54 -8.80 -0.72 -22.92
CA ALA A 54 -7.51 -0.88 -23.60
C ALA A 54 -6.29 -0.51 -22.72
N ASN A 55 -6.48 0.35 -21.71
CA ASN A 55 -5.38 0.90 -20.89
C ASN A 55 -5.57 0.62 -19.38
N LYS A 56 -6.39 -0.38 -19.03
CA LYS A 56 -6.87 -0.61 -17.66
C LYS A 56 -5.73 -0.72 -16.66
N ASP A 57 -4.70 -1.49 -17.00
CA ASP A 57 -3.58 -1.76 -16.09
C ASP A 57 -2.68 -0.54 -15.90
N LEU A 58 -2.48 0.26 -16.95
CA LEU A 58 -1.75 1.53 -16.87
C LEU A 58 -2.46 2.51 -15.93
N ILE A 59 -3.79 2.61 -16.03
CA ILE A 59 -4.63 3.46 -15.19
C ILE A 59 -4.60 3.00 -13.73
N ARG A 60 -4.74 1.69 -13.48
CA ARG A 60 -4.63 1.13 -12.13
C ARG A 60 -3.25 1.37 -11.54
N LEU A 61 -2.18 1.17 -12.31
CA LEU A 61 -0.82 1.40 -11.83
C LEU A 61 -0.58 2.87 -11.47
N ARG A 62 -1.07 3.84 -12.27
CA ARG A 62 -0.96 5.26 -11.94
C ARG A 62 -1.76 5.63 -10.70
N PHE A 63 -2.94 5.06 -10.51
CA PHE A 63 -3.72 5.21 -9.28
C PHE A 63 -2.89 4.82 -8.05
N TYR A 64 -2.25 3.65 -8.06
CA TYR A 64 -1.41 3.22 -6.93
C TYR A 64 -0.18 4.09 -6.71
N LYS A 65 0.48 4.54 -7.78
CA LYS A 65 1.62 5.47 -7.65
C LYS A 65 1.21 6.84 -7.09
N THR A 66 -0.08 7.16 -7.12
CA THR A 66 -0.62 8.41 -6.58
C THR A 66 -1.08 8.23 -5.13
N GLU A 67 -1.77 7.12 -4.83
CA GLU A 67 -2.28 6.85 -3.48
C GLU A 67 -1.21 6.29 -2.53
N PHE A 68 -0.21 5.57 -3.05
CA PHE A 68 0.90 5.02 -2.28
C PHE A 68 2.19 5.77 -2.62
N ASP A 69 2.89 6.24 -1.60
CA ASP A 69 4.28 6.65 -1.76
C ASP A 69 5.17 5.44 -2.11
N ASP A 70 6.41 5.70 -2.55
CA ASP A 70 7.33 4.63 -2.96
C ASP A 70 7.59 3.61 -1.83
N GLU A 71 7.54 4.02 -0.56
CA GLU A 71 7.71 3.11 0.57
C GLU A 71 6.46 2.23 0.78
N MET A 72 5.27 2.82 0.69
CA MET A 72 4.01 2.08 0.78
C MET A 72 3.88 1.08 -0.36
N LEU A 73 4.30 1.43 -1.57
CA LEU A 73 4.29 0.49 -2.68
C LEU A 73 5.24 -0.69 -2.43
N GLN A 74 6.41 -0.45 -1.84
CA GLN A 74 7.34 -1.52 -1.45
C GLN A 74 6.78 -2.39 -0.31
N ASP A 75 6.15 -1.80 0.70
CA ASP A 75 5.50 -2.55 1.78
C ASP A 75 4.31 -3.38 1.25
N ALA A 76 3.54 -2.85 0.31
CA ALA A 76 2.46 -3.57 -0.37
C ALA A 76 3.00 -4.77 -1.17
N LEU A 77 4.06 -4.56 -1.95
CA LEU A 77 4.71 -5.63 -2.70
C LEU A 77 5.34 -6.68 -1.79
N ALA A 78 5.85 -6.30 -0.61
CA ALA A 78 6.39 -7.24 0.36
C ALA A 78 5.33 -8.18 0.92
N PHE A 79 4.11 -7.67 1.10
CA PHE A 79 2.96 -8.48 1.50
C PHE A 79 2.45 -9.36 0.36
N ILE A 80 2.30 -8.79 -0.84
CA ILE A 80 1.72 -9.49 -1.99
C ILE A 80 2.63 -10.61 -2.51
N ASN A 81 3.93 -10.31 -2.67
CA ASN A 81 4.91 -11.24 -3.22
C ASN A 81 5.57 -12.09 -2.13
N PHE A 82 4.95 -12.19 -0.95
CA PHE A 82 5.53 -12.95 0.15
C PHE A 82 5.68 -14.43 -0.23
N PRO A 83 6.89 -15.01 -0.13
CA PRO A 83 7.10 -16.40 -0.51
C PRO A 83 6.42 -17.33 0.48
N ILE A 84 5.60 -18.26 -0.02
CA ILE A 84 5.03 -19.33 0.80
C ILE A 84 6.05 -20.47 0.84
N PRO A 85 6.66 -20.78 1.99
CA PRO A 85 7.61 -21.88 2.11
C PRO A 85 6.92 -23.22 1.88
N GLU A 86 7.65 -24.18 1.29
CA GLU A 86 7.15 -25.54 1.11
C GLU A 86 6.98 -26.27 2.45
N ALA A 87 6.13 -27.29 2.49
CA ALA A 87 5.88 -28.06 3.70
C ALA A 87 7.19 -28.71 4.20
N GLY A 88 7.60 -28.36 5.42
CA GLY A 88 8.84 -28.85 6.04
C GLY A 88 10.06 -27.96 5.83
N GLU A 89 9.96 -26.88 5.05
CA GLU A 89 11.00 -25.86 5.02
C GLU A 89 11.06 -25.11 6.36
N GLY A 90 12.29 -24.93 6.87
CA GLY A 90 12.51 -24.25 8.14
C GLY A 90 12.26 -22.74 8.06
N PHE A 91 11.88 -22.16 9.20
CA PHE A 91 11.74 -20.72 9.38
C PHE A 91 12.98 -19.92 8.93
N MET A 92 12.76 -18.84 8.18
CA MET A 92 13.79 -18.02 7.53
C MET A 92 14.72 -18.87 6.65
N ASN A 93 14.12 -19.60 5.72
CA ASN A 93 14.84 -20.24 4.62
C ASN A 93 15.52 -19.17 3.72
N PRO A 94 16.38 -19.57 2.77
CA PRO A 94 17.06 -18.63 1.88
C PRO A 94 16.10 -17.74 1.07
N ILE A 95 14.93 -18.25 0.68
CA ILE A 95 13.93 -17.52 -0.12
C ILE A 95 13.31 -16.39 0.71
N MET A 96 12.84 -16.67 1.93
CA MET A 96 12.31 -15.67 2.85
C MET A 96 13.37 -14.63 3.25
N THR A 97 14.62 -15.07 3.43
CA THR A 97 15.73 -14.16 3.76
C THR A 97 15.98 -13.19 2.62
N LYS A 98 16.05 -13.69 1.38
CA LYS A 98 16.19 -12.86 0.18
C LYS A 98 15.00 -11.91 0.00
N HIS A 99 13.78 -12.37 0.26
CA HIS A 99 12.58 -11.53 0.23
C HIS A 99 12.66 -10.38 1.24
N ALA A 100 13.05 -10.68 2.49
CA ALA A 100 13.27 -9.67 3.52
C ALA A 100 14.36 -8.66 3.12
N GLU A 101 15.46 -9.11 2.52
CA GLU A 101 16.51 -8.23 1.97
C GLU A 101 15.98 -7.29 0.90
N MET A 102 15.24 -7.82 -0.09
CA MET A 102 14.64 -7.01 -1.15
C MET A 102 13.63 -6.01 -0.60
N TRP A 103 12.79 -6.40 0.35
CA TRP A 103 11.83 -5.51 1.00
C TRP A 103 12.52 -4.38 1.76
N LEU A 104 13.43 -4.71 2.68
CA LEU A 104 14.10 -3.75 3.55
C LEU A 104 15.03 -2.80 2.77
N THR A 105 15.47 -3.19 1.58
CA THR A 105 16.25 -2.35 0.68
C THR A 105 15.43 -1.65 -0.40
N LYS A 106 14.09 -1.78 -0.37
CA LYS A 106 13.17 -1.17 -1.34
C LYS A 106 13.44 -1.58 -2.80
N LYS A 107 13.80 -2.84 -3.01
CA LYS A 107 14.17 -3.43 -4.32
C LYS A 107 13.19 -4.49 -4.79
N LEU A 108 11.97 -4.54 -4.24
CA LEU A 108 10.93 -5.40 -4.77
C LEU A 108 10.45 -4.82 -6.10
N ALA A 109 10.52 -5.64 -7.14
CA ALA A 109 10.01 -5.28 -8.45
C ALA A 109 8.48 -5.33 -8.44
N LEU A 110 7.87 -4.42 -9.21
CA LEU A 110 6.52 -4.66 -9.71
C LEU A 110 6.60 -5.92 -10.59
N PRO A 111 5.82 -6.97 -10.32
CA PRO A 111 5.83 -8.16 -11.15
C PRO A 111 5.50 -7.79 -12.59
N GLU A 112 6.32 -8.29 -13.52
CA GLU A 112 6.00 -8.21 -14.94
C GLU A 112 4.68 -8.96 -15.18
N GLN A 113 3.89 -8.52 -16.17
CA GLN A 113 2.61 -9.15 -16.51
C GLN A 113 2.85 -10.60 -16.94
N GLU A 114 2.88 -11.53 -15.99
CA GLU A 114 2.83 -12.96 -16.27
C GLU A 114 1.39 -13.39 -16.47
N ASN A 115 1.21 -14.41 -17.31
CA ASN A 115 -0.07 -15.00 -17.74
C ASN A 115 -0.81 -15.75 -16.60
N SER A 116 -0.84 -15.18 -15.41
CA SER A 116 -1.60 -15.66 -14.25
C SER A 116 -3.06 -15.17 -14.35
N THR A 117 -3.99 -16.00 -13.86
CA THR A 117 -5.40 -15.63 -13.69
C THR A 117 -5.62 -14.55 -12.63
N THR A 118 -4.64 -14.31 -11.74
CA THR A 118 -4.63 -13.20 -10.78
C THR A 118 -3.38 -12.37 -10.98
N THR A 119 -3.54 -11.10 -11.35
CA THR A 119 -2.43 -10.17 -11.55
C THR A 119 -2.06 -9.48 -10.24
N THR A 120 -0.84 -8.93 -10.14
CA THR A 120 -0.45 -8.10 -8.98
C THR A 120 -1.37 -6.91 -8.78
N LEU A 121 -1.91 -6.34 -9.87
CA LEU A 121 -2.86 -5.24 -9.78
C LEU A 121 -4.18 -5.68 -9.12
N ASP A 122 -4.63 -6.92 -9.33
CA ASP A 122 -5.82 -7.47 -8.67
C ASP A 122 -5.59 -7.64 -7.17
N LEU A 123 -4.39 -8.09 -6.79
CA LEU A 123 -3.99 -8.20 -5.38
C LEU A 123 -3.82 -6.83 -4.72
N LEU A 124 -3.33 -5.83 -5.45
CA LEU A 124 -3.32 -4.44 -4.99
C LEU A 124 -4.74 -3.90 -4.80
N ASP A 125 -5.70 -4.28 -5.66
CA ASP A 125 -7.09 -3.81 -5.54
C ASP A 125 -7.69 -4.33 -4.24
N GLN A 126 -7.52 -5.62 -3.98
CA GLN A 126 -7.98 -6.27 -2.75
C GLN A 126 -7.29 -5.68 -1.52
N LEU A 127 -5.97 -5.47 -1.59
CA LEU A 127 -5.22 -4.89 -0.49
C LEU A 127 -5.67 -3.46 -0.18
N TYR A 128 -5.91 -2.64 -1.21
CA TYR A 128 -6.39 -1.27 -1.02
C TYR A 128 -7.76 -1.23 -0.33
N ASP A 129 -8.69 -2.09 -0.73
CA ASP A 129 -10.01 -2.19 -0.09
C ASP A 129 -9.90 -2.68 1.37
N ASP A 130 -9.06 -3.68 1.62
CA ASP A 130 -8.76 -4.19 2.97
C ASP A 130 -8.12 -3.11 3.86
N LEU A 131 -7.21 -2.28 3.33
CA LEU A 131 -6.65 -1.14 4.05
C LEU A 131 -7.72 -0.10 4.42
N LYS A 132 -8.66 0.17 3.49
CA LYS A 132 -9.80 1.06 3.77
C LYS A 132 -10.65 0.50 4.89
N ASP A 133 -10.98 -0.78 4.85
CA ASP A 133 -11.84 -1.41 5.86
C ASP A 133 -11.14 -1.51 7.22
N CYS A 134 -9.86 -1.86 7.25
CA CYS A 134 -9.03 -1.80 8.45
C CYS A 134 -9.00 -0.39 9.06
N THR A 135 -8.90 0.64 8.23
CA THR A 135 -8.90 2.04 8.66
C THR A 135 -10.26 2.43 9.23
N LYS A 136 -11.37 2.10 8.55
CA LYS A 136 -12.73 2.33 9.07
C LYS A 136 -12.95 1.68 10.44
N LEU A 137 -12.54 0.43 10.61
CA LEU A 137 -12.64 -0.28 11.89
C LEU A 137 -11.83 0.40 13.00
N ARG A 138 -10.68 0.99 12.66
CA ARG A 138 -9.84 1.75 13.60
C ARG A 138 -10.46 3.08 13.99
N LEU A 139 -11.04 3.82 13.03
CA LEU A 139 -11.75 5.08 13.30
C LEU A 139 -12.99 4.85 14.19
N ALA A 140 -13.70 3.74 13.99
CA ALA A 140 -14.84 3.37 14.83
C ALA A 140 -14.45 3.07 16.29
N ASN A 141 -13.20 2.72 16.56
CA ASN A 141 -12.73 2.34 17.89
C ASN A 141 -12.28 3.56 18.71
N LYS A 142 -13.19 4.05 19.57
CA LYS A 142 -13.12 5.35 20.26
C LYS A 142 -12.13 5.45 21.44
N LYS A 143 -11.21 4.50 21.63
CA LYS A 143 -10.54 4.34 22.93
C LYS A 143 -9.74 5.54 23.43
N HIS A 144 -9.28 6.47 22.56
CA HIS A 144 -8.36 7.54 22.99
C HIS A 144 -8.53 8.90 22.28
N GLY A 145 -9.76 9.37 22.02
CA GLY A 145 -9.97 10.78 21.60
C GLY A 145 -9.18 11.21 20.35
N GLY A 146 -9.16 10.37 19.32
CA GLY A 146 -8.41 10.61 18.08
C GLY A 146 -6.96 10.08 18.08
N LEU A 147 -6.50 9.44 19.16
CA LEU A 147 -5.23 8.71 19.15
C LEU A 147 -5.43 7.23 18.77
N HIS A 148 -4.75 6.79 17.71
CA HIS A 148 -4.75 5.42 17.24
C HIS A 148 -3.35 4.82 17.41
N SER A 149 -3.25 3.81 18.28
CA SER A 149 -2.02 3.10 18.58
C SER A 149 -1.93 1.81 17.75
N PHE A 150 -0.78 1.64 17.11
CA PHE A 150 -0.42 0.46 16.33
C PHE A 150 0.81 -0.20 16.94
N PRO A 151 0.91 -1.54 16.93
CA PRO A 151 2.18 -2.21 17.21
C PRO A 151 3.21 -1.63 16.25
N GLY A 152 4.26 -0.99 16.76
CA GLY A 152 5.28 -0.42 15.89
C GLY A 152 6.06 -1.52 15.22
N PHE A 153 6.31 -1.36 13.92
CA PHE A 153 7.40 -2.06 13.26
C PHE A 153 8.68 -1.28 13.48
N ASP A 154 9.68 -1.95 14.05
CA ASP A 154 11.03 -1.43 14.18
C ASP A 154 11.92 -2.31 13.29
N PRO A 155 12.59 -1.80 12.25
CA PRO A 155 13.56 -2.59 11.50
C PRO A 155 14.70 -3.12 12.39
N SER A 156 14.98 -2.42 13.49
CA SER A 156 15.88 -2.83 14.57
C SER A 156 15.17 -3.63 15.68
N PHE A 157 14.00 -4.18 15.39
CA PHE A 157 13.14 -4.94 16.31
C PHE A 157 13.95 -5.97 17.10
N ASP A 158 13.89 -5.90 18.43
CA ASP A 158 14.36 -6.93 19.34
C ASP A 158 13.16 -7.71 19.84
N ALA A 159 13.07 -9.01 19.53
CA ALA A 159 11.99 -9.86 20.03
C ALA A 159 11.91 -9.90 21.58
N ARG A 160 12.96 -9.46 22.29
CA ARG A 160 12.99 -9.35 23.75
C ARG A 160 12.52 -7.99 24.28
N LYS A 161 12.29 -7.00 23.42
CA LYS A 161 11.85 -5.65 23.81
C LYS A 161 10.43 -5.42 23.29
N LYS A 162 9.64 -4.65 24.04
CA LYS A 162 8.38 -4.11 23.52
C LYS A 162 8.71 -3.14 22.39
N THR A 163 8.06 -3.28 21.24
CA THR A 163 8.12 -2.26 20.19
C THR A 163 7.43 -1.00 20.70
N ASN A 164 8.03 0.15 20.40
CA ASN A 164 7.35 1.42 20.65
C ASN A 164 6.14 1.48 19.72
N PRO A 165 4.92 1.70 20.23
CA PRO A 165 3.76 1.80 19.38
C PRO A 165 3.89 3.01 18.44
N ILE A 166 3.44 2.85 17.21
CA ILE A 166 3.26 3.99 16.32
C ILE A 166 1.91 4.62 16.68
N ILE A 167 1.94 5.90 17.00
CA ILE A 167 0.76 6.67 17.39
C ILE A 167 0.39 7.58 16.22
N ILE A 168 -0.79 7.38 15.67
CA ILE A 168 -1.41 8.29 14.71
C ILE A 168 -2.41 9.15 15.46
N LYS A 169 -2.24 10.47 15.38
CA LYS A 169 -3.18 11.44 15.96
C LYS A 169 -4.02 12.04 14.84
N ILE A 170 -5.33 11.92 14.96
CA ILE A 170 -6.32 12.56 14.09
C ILE A 170 -7.27 13.43 14.93
N SER A 171 -8.03 14.30 14.27
CA SER A 171 -9.12 15.01 14.93
C SER A 171 -10.15 14.01 15.49
N PRO A 172 -10.58 14.15 16.76
CA PRO A 172 -11.60 13.27 17.35
C PRO A 172 -12.98 13.40 16.68
N GLU A 173 -13.18 14.44 15.86
CA GLU A 173 -14.42 14.67 15.12
C GLU A 173 -14.53 13.78 13.88
N ILE A 174 -13.39 13.32 13.34
CA ILE A 174 -13.35 12.45 12.16
C ILE A 174 -13.83 11.05 12.56
N ARG A 175 -14.84 10.56 11.83
CA ARG A 175 -15.52 9.28 12.06
C ARG A 175 -15.51 8.39 10.83
N MET A 176 -15.36 8.97 9.64
CA MET A 176 -15.39 8.25 8.38
C MET A 176 -14.03 8.35 7.68
N ILE A 177 -13.70 7.36 6.86
CA ILE A 177 -12.43 7.38 6.11
C ILE A 177 -12.44 8.47 5.04
N GLU A 178 -13.62 8.81 4.53
CA GLU A 178 -13.88 9.87 3.56
C GLU A 178 -13.62 11.28 4.14
N GLU A 179 -13.64 11.41 5.47
CA GLU A 179 -13.34 12.66 6.18
C GLU A 179 -11.83 12.84 6.43
N LEU A 180 -11.02 11.80 6.20
CA LEU A 180 -9.57 11.91 6.30
C LEU A 180 -9.01 12.63 5.07
N SER A 181 -8.09 13.57 5.32
CA SER A 181 -7.22 14.08 4.26
C SER A 181 -6.38 12.96 3.66
N SER A 182 -5.88 13.15 2.43
CA SER A 182 -4.98 12.18 1.80
C SER A 182 -3.73 11.91 2.65
N GLU A 183 -3.20 12.93 3.33
CA GLU A 183 -2.03 12.77 4.22
C GLU A 183 -2.35 11.92 5.47
N GLU A 184 -3.52 12.13 6.08
CA GLU A 184 -3.95 11.32 7.23
C GLU A 184 -4.23 9.87 6.83
N ARG A 185 -4.90 9.66 5.70
CA ARG A 185 -5.14 8.32 5.14
C ARG A 185 -3.82 7.60 4.85
N ALA A 186 -2.85 8.31 4.26
CA ALA A 186 -1.51 7.79 4.01
C ALA A 186 -0.81 7.33 5.31
N LYS A 187 -0.94 8.07 6.41
CA LYS A 187 -0.38 7.64 7.72
C LYS A 187 -0.95 6.28 8.17
N PHE A 188 -2.25 6.06 8.03
CA PHE A 188 -2.86 4.77 8.35
C PHE A 188 -2.36 3.66 7.43
N PHE A 189 -2.39 3.90 6.12
CA PHE A 189 -2.00 2.90 5.12
C PHE A 189 -0.55 2.47 5.30
N LYS A 190 0.37 3.42 5.52
CA LYS A 190 1.78 3.12 5.77
C LYS A 190 1.98 2.16 6.94
N VAL A 191 1.32 2.43 8.07
CA VAL A 191 1.46 1.58 9.27
C VAL A 191 0.80 0.21 9.07
N LEU A 192 -0.37 0.18 8.44
CA LEU A 192 -1.11 -1.07 8.17
C LEU A 192 -0.38 -1.97 7.16
N LEU A 193 0.13 -1.41 6.06
CA LEU A 193 0.92 -2.14 5.05
C LEU A 193 2.16 -2.77 5.68
N LYS A 194 2.92 -1.96 6.43
CA LYS A 194 4.14 -2.42 7.10
C LYS A 194 3.86 -3.50 8.14
N SER A 195 2.77 -3.36 8.90
CA SER A 195 2.31 -4.41 9.83
C SER A 195 1.93 -5.69 9.09
N LYS A 196 1.13 -5.61 8.02
CA LYS A 196 0.70 -6.78 7.25
C LYS A 196 1.89 -7.53 6.63
N ALA A 197 2.85 -6.80 6.04
CA ALA A 197 4.06 -7.39 5.49
C ALA A 197 4.91 -8.08 6.58
N PHE A 198 5.03 -7.46 7.76
CA PHE A 198 5.76 -8.06 8.89
C PHE A 198 5.02 -9.27 9.48
N ASP A 199 3.70 -9.18 9.63
CA ASP A 199 2.86 -10.25 10.19
C ASP A 199 2.99 -11.53 9.36
N ARG A 200 3.19 -11.44 8.03
CA ARG A 200 3.50 -12.60 7.18
C ARG A 200 4.75 -13.37 7.61
N PHE A 201 5.80 -12.69 8.08
CA PHE A 201 6.97 -13.38 8.62
C PHE A 201 6.66 -14.05 9.97
N ARG A 202 5.80 -13.41 10.77
CA ARG A 202 5.39 -13.93 12.08
C ARG A 202 4.48 -15.16 11.97
N ASP A 203 3.70 -15.28 10.89
CA ASP A 203 2.86 -16.45 10.63
C ASP A 203 3.68 -17.76 10.56
N PHE A 204 4.99 -17.68 10.32
CA PHE A 204 5.92 -18.81 10.31
C PHE A 204 6.84 -18.87 11.54
N THR A 205 6.60 -18.06 12.57
CA THR A 205 7.32 -18.12 13.84
C THR A 205 6.48 -18.86 14.89
N ASP A 206 6.77 -20.14 15.09
CA ASP A 206 6.01 -20.96 16.05
C ASP A 206 6.56 -20.90 17.48
N ASN A 207 7.75 -20.31 17.67
CA ASN A 207 8.39 -20.24 18.97
C ASN A 207 9.25 -18.98 19.16
N VAL A 208 9.61 -18.72 20.42
CA VAL A 208 10.41 -17.55 20.81
C VAL A 208 11.80 -17.53 20.14
N LYS A 209 12.41 -18.69 19.86
CA LYS A 209 13.72 -18.75 19.21
C LYS A 209 13.63 -18.25 17.76
N ASP A 210 12.56 -18.59 17.06
CA ASP A 210 12.30 -18.13 15.69
C ASP A 210 12.03 -16.62 15.65
N CYS A 211 11.23 -16.09 16.58
CA CYS A 211 11.06 -14.64 16.73
C CYS A 211 12.40 -13.91 16.96
N ILE A 212 13.29 -14.47 17.79
CA ILE A 212 14.63 -13.92 18.02
C ILE A 212 15.48 -14.01 16.75
N LYS A 213 15.40 -15.11 16.00
CA LYS A 213 16.11 -15.28 14.71
C LYS A 213 15.62 -14.26 13.68
N LEU A 214 14.30 -14.06 13.55
CA LEU A 214 13.69 -13.03 12.70
C LEU A 214 14.26 -11.64 13.01
N SER A 215 14.18 -11.28 14.30
CA SER A 215 14.66 -10.02 14.85
C SER A 215 16.14 -9.78 14.53
N LYS A 216 16.99 -10.79 14.72
CA LYS A 216 18.43 -10.69 14.40
C LYS A 216 18.67 -10.50 12.90
N THR A 217 17.96 -11.24 12.05
CA THR A 217 18.11 -11.13 10.60
C THR A 217 17.69 -9.75 10.10
N PHE A 218 16.54 -9.23 10.53
CA PHE A 218 16.05 -7.91 10.15
C PHE A 218 17.01 -6.80 10.61
N LYS A 219 17.48 -6.86 11.86
CA LYS A 219 18.51 -5.95 12.39
C LYS A 219 19.78 -5.94 11.53
N ARG A 220 20.26 -7.12 11.15
CA ARG A 220 21.47 -7.27 10.33
C ARG A 220 21.28 -6.62 8.96
N ILE A 221 20.23 -7.02 8.25
CA ILE A 221 19.91 -6.48 6.91
C ILE A 221 19.76 -4.96 6.98
N TYR A 222 19.04 -4.45 7.97
CA TYR A 222 18.83 -3.02 8.12
C TYR A 222 20.14 -2.28 8.36
N ALA A 223 20.99 -2.75 9.28
CA ALA A 223 22.27 -2.14 9.60
C ALA A 223 23.27 -2.15 8.43
N GLU A 224 23.29 -3.23 7.64
CA GLU A 224 24.17 -3.35 6.45
C GLU A 224 23.79 -2.35 5.35
N ASN A 225 22.52 -1.98 5.25
CA ASN A 225 22.01 -1.10 4.19
C ASN A 225 21.75 0.34 4.66
N HIS A 226 21.85 0.59 5.96
CA HIS A 226 21.72 1.91 6.58
C HIS A 226 22.86 2.07 7.59
N PRO A 227 24.13 2.15 7.15
CA PRO A 227 25.24 2.38 8.05
C PRO A 227 24.94 3.63 8.85
N LYS A 228 25.07 3.53 10.18
CA LYS A 228 24.97 4.71 11.03
C LYS A 228 25.98 5.72 10.50
N ASP A 229 25.55 6.95 10.23
CA ASP A 229 26.45 8.07 10.07
C ASP A 229 27.29 8.16 11.36
N GLU A 230 28.48 7.55 11.35
CA GLU A 230 29.46 7.65 12.44
C GLU A 230 30.15 9.03 12.49
N ASN A 231 29.61 10.05 11.81
CA ASN A 231 30.09 11.43 11.87
C ASN A 231 29.06 12.40 12.46
N LYS A 232 28.57 12.11 13.68
CA LYS A 232 28.07 13.15 14.58
C LYS A 232 28.72 13.02 15.96
N SER A 233 30.03 13.29 16.01
CA SER A 233 30.73 13.83 17.18
C SER A 233 32.08 14.40 16.75
N ALA A 234 32.12 15.71 16.57
CA ALA A 234 33.26 16.58 16.89
C ALA A 234 32.69 17.97 17.19
#